data_AF-A0A0C2J0A8-F1
#
_entry.id   AF-A0A0C2J0A8-F1
#
_cell.length_a   1.000
_cell.length_b   1.000
_cell.length_c   1.000
_cell.angle_alpha   90.00
_cell.angle_beta   90.00
_cell.angle_gamma   90.00
#
_symmetry.space_group_name_H-M   'P 1'
#
loop_
_entity.id
_entity.type
_entity.pdbx_description
1 polymer ?
#
loop_
_entity_poly.entity_id
_entity_poly.type
_entity_poly.pdbx_seq_one_letter_code
_entity_poly.pdbx_strand_id
1 'polypeptide(L)'
;MNERDLNKMIDQALENVSYVKTVRNEKKYSLKPEFANVINIFHFIYKSYDLKDIGRQLLHLYETKTSQFHLPEIPELNENFKGMNNFMFSKAYSDWLMRELGQWYVKSISNLGSVVDNLLIISMSLCLMLKVALTHNVSDGLKKTMVLIFGIRQDLGNLNVMIFLLYLKSKVNNALFSSVLDYLIMLSEIPPDFIREASSNPCDMKMKAKECQDLVLKTFRIELPDLCQVHLDDDTSKTDSLVKQ
;
A
#
# COMPACT_ATOMS: atom_id res chain seq x y z
N MET A 1 30.52 25.75 -3.55
CA MET A 1 30.48 25.45 -2.10
C MET A 1 31.79 24.78 -1.74
N ASN A 2 32.51 25.24 -0.71
CA ASN A 2 33.76 24.58 -0.32
C ASN A 2 33.48 23.34 0.54
N GLU A 3 34.43 22.41 0.60
CA GLU A 3 34.30 21.13 1.32
C GLU A 3 34.03 21.28 2.82
N ARG A 4 34.61 22.30 3.48
CA ARG A 4 34.35 22.59 4.91
C ARG A 4 32.91 23.03 5.15
N ASP A 5 32.34 23.82 4.24
CA ASP A 5 30.95 24.27 4.37
C ASP A 5 29.98 23.10 4.22
N LEU A 6 30.26 22.19 3.27
CA LEU A 6 29.49 20.96 3.09
C LEU A 6 29.54 20.07 4.34
N ASN A 7 30.74 19.84 4.89
CA ASN A 7 30.90 19.01 6.09
C ASN A 7 30.15 19.58 7.29
N LYS A 8 30.22 20.90 7.49
CA LYS A 8 29.46 21.57 8.56
C LYS A 8 27.95 21.41 8.39
N MET A 9 27.45 21.49 7.15
CA MET A 9 26.02 21.27 6.87
C MET A 9 25.61 19.82 7.13
N ILE A 10 26.44 18.85 6.76
CA ILE A 10 26.19 17.42 7.01
C ILE A 10 26.18 17.15 8.52
N ASP A 11 27.15 17.65 9.28
CA ASP A 11 27.21 17.48 10.73
C ASP A 11 25.97 18.04 11.42
N GLN A 12 25.55 19.26 11.02
CA GLN A 12 24.35 19.88 11.54
C GLN A 12 23.09 19.08 11.19
N ALA A 13 23.00 18.56 9.95
CA ALA A 13 21.89 17.71 9.55
C ALA A 13 21.85 16.40 10.36
N LEU A 14 23.01 15.77 10.58
CA LEU A 14 23.13 14.57 11.39
C LEU A 14 22.70 14.82 12.83
N GLU A 15 23.14 15.91 13.47
CA GLU A 15 22.73 16.27 14.83
C GLU A 15 21.22 16.54 14.94
N ASN A 16 20.61 17.09 13.89
CA ASN A 16 19.18 17.34 13.85
C ASN A 16 18.37 16.04 13.78
N VAL A 17 18.84 15.03 13.03
CA VAL A 17 18.08 13.78 12.79
C VAL A 17 18.48 12.62 13.69
N SER A 18 19.59 12.72 14.42
CA SER A 18 20.12 11.63 15.24
C SER A 18 20.26 12.00 16.71
N TYR A 19 20.21 11.00 17.58
CA TYR A 19 20.77 11.10 18.93
C TYR A 19 22.17 10.49 18.95
N VAL A 20 23.07 11.13 19.68
CA VAL A 20 24.45 10.67 19.82
C VAL A 20 24.60 9.94 21.14
N LYS A 21 25.11 8.71 21.09
CA LYS A 21 25.48 7.94 22.28
C LYS A 21 26.97 7.60 22.21
N THR A 22 27.71 7.99 23.24
CA THR A 22 29.12 7.58 23.37
C THR A 22 29.19 6.19 23.97
N VAL A 23 29.77 5.24 23.24
CA VAL A 23 29.98 3.86 23.70
C VAL A 23 31.44 3.52 23.51
N ARG A 24 32.17 3.21 24.60
CA ARG A 24 33.61 2.89 24.56
C ARG A 24 34.46 3.95 23.82
N ASN A 25 34.18 5.23 24.08
CA ASN A 25 34.82 6.39 23.44
C ASN A 25 34.51 6.60 21.94
N GLU A 26 33.64 5.78 21.34
CA GLU A 26 33.14 6.00 19.99
C GLU A 26 31.78 6.69 20.03
N LYS A 27 31.60 7.74 19.22
CA LYS A 27 30.29 8.35 18.99
C LYS A 27 29.48 7.44 18.08
N LYS A 28 28.39 6.89 18.60
CA LYS A 28 27.39 6.17 17.80
C LYS A 28 26.21 7.09 17.56
N TYR A 29 25.88 7.26 16.29
CA TYR A 29 24.73 8.01 15.84
C TYR A 29 23.58 7.06 15.57
N SER A 30 22.41 7.38 16.09
CA SER A 30 21.19 6.62 15.86
C SER A 30 20.09 7.58 15.47
N LEU A 31 19.28 7.23 14.47
CA LEU A 31 18.16 8.06 14.03
C LEU A 31 17.18 8.28 15.20
N LYS A 32 16.68 9.51 15.37
CA LYS A 32 15.62 9.76 16.36
C LYS A 32 14.32 9.07 15.91
N PRO A 33 13.51 8.53 16.83
CA PRO A 33 12.30 7.76 16.48
C PRO A 33 11.34 8.52 15.56
N GLU A 34 11.19 9.83 15.73
CA GLU A 34 10.32 10.69 14.94
C GLU A 34 10.69 10.79 13.45
N PHE A 35 11.94 10.44 13.09
CA PHE A 35 12.41 10.40 11.71
C PHE A 35 12.42 8.98 11.12
N ALA A 36 12.04 7.96 11.90
CA ALA A 36 12.05 6.57 11.43
C ALA A 36 11.04 6.31 10.30
N ASN A 37 10.05 7.19 10.12
CA ASN A 37 9.12 7.15 8.99
C ASN A 37 9.75 7.58 7.65
N VAL A 38 10.87 8.32 7.68
CA VAL A 38 11.64 8.72 6.48
C VAL A 38 12.41 7.52 5.91
N ILE A 39 12.62 6.49 6.72
CA ILE A 39 13.27 5.27 6.30
C ILE A 39 12.45 4.59 5.19
N ASN A 40 13.04 4.46 4.00
CA ASN A 40 12.43 3.71 2.91
C ASN A 40 12.41 2.21 3.24
N ILE A 41 11.23 1.73 3.62
CA ILE A 41 11.01 0.32 4.01
C ILE A 41 11.30 -0.66 2.87
N PHE A 42 11.15 -0.25 1.60
CA PHE A 42 11.51 -1.10 0.45
C PHE A 42 12.99 -1.49 0.51
N HIS A 43 13.86 -0.58 0.96
CA HIS A 43 15.29 -0.85 1.10
C HIS A 43 15.56 -1.94 2.14
N PHE A 44 14.83 -1.91 3.26
CA PHE A 44 15.04 -2.82 4.38
C PHE A 44 14.46 -4.21 4.13
N ILE A 45 13.30 -4.31 3.47
CA ILE A 45 12.73 -5.60 3.07
C ILE A 45 13.71 -6.33 2.14
N TYR A 46 14.30 -5.61 1.18
CA TYR A 46 15.25 -6.18 0.22
C TYR A 46 16.59 -6.60 0.85
N LYS A 47 17.10 -5.84 1.83
CA LYS A 47 18.39 -6.11 2.51
C LYS A 47 18.27 -6.87 3.84
N SER A 48 17.08 -7.37 4.17
CA SER A 48 16.76 -7.97 5.47
C SER A 48 17.68 -9.14 5.88
N TYR A 49 18.32 -9.81 4.92
CA TYR A 49 19.29 -10.87 5.18
C TYR A 49 20.57 -10.41 5.89
N ASP A 50 21.05 -9.19 5.61
CA ASP A 50 22.31 -8.65 6.19
C ASP A 50 22.09 -7.76 7.42
N LEU A 51 20.85 -7.31 7.67
CA LEU A 51 20.54 -6.26 8.65
C LEU A 51 19.51 -6.71 9.71
N LYS A 52 19.65 -7.95 10.22
CA LYS A 52 18.71 -8.55 11.18
C LYS A 52 18.40 -7.67 12.39
N ASP A 53 19.41 -6.96 12.91
CA ASP A 53 19.24 -6.08 14.07
C ASP A 53 18.44 -4.82 13.76
N ILE A 54 18.62 -4.24 12.56
CA ILE A 54 17.89 -3.03 12.15
C ILE A 54 16.44 -3.39 11.84
N GLY A 55 16.19 -4.53 11.18
CA GLY A 55 14.83 -5.01 10.92
C GLY A 55 14.02 -5.18 12.20
N ARG A 56 14.62 -5.73 13.26
CA ARG A 56 13.97 -5.88 14.58
C ARG A 56 13.69 -4.53 15.25
N GLN A 57 14.66 -3.61 15.22
CA GLN A 57 14.46 -2.26 15.78
C GLN A 57 13.34 -1.51 15.06
N LEU A 58 13.32 -1.58 13.73
CA LEU A 58 12.28 -0.96 12.92
C LEU A 58 10.90 -1.55 13.24
N LEU A 59 10.79 -2.88 13.29
CA LEU A 59 9.54 -3.55 13.66
C LEU A 59 9.06 -3.13 15.06
N HIS A 60 9.97 -3.03 16.03
CA HIS A 60 9.63 -2.57 17.38
C HIS A 60 9.05 -1.14 17.41
N LEU A 61 9.56 -0.24 16.58
CA LEU A 61 9.01 1.12 16.47
C LEU A 61 7.56 1.10 15.96
N TYR A 62 7.24 0.23 14.99
CA TYR A 62 5.86 0.03 14.52
C TYR A 62 4.96 -0.64 15.58
N GLU A 63 5.46 -1.65 16.29
CA GLU A 63 4.72 -2.33 17.36
C GLU A 63 4.32 -1.36 18.49
N THR A 64 5.25 -0.49 18.89
CA THR A 64 5.04 0.54 19.91
C THR A 64 4.26 1.75 19.40
N LYS A 65 3.91 1.79 18.11
CA LYS A 65 3.23 2.92 17.42
C LYS A 65 4.01 4.23 17.51
N THR A 66 5.31 4.18 17.75
CA THR A 66 6.20 5.36 17.73
C THR A 66 6.55 5.76 16.30
N SER A 67 6.39 4.85 15.33
CA SER A 67 6.50 5.12 13.91
C SER A 67 5.21 4.71 13.17
N GLN A 68 4.93 5.42 12.08
CA GLN A 68 3.83 5.12 11.15
C GLN A 68 4.35 5.17 9.72
N PHE A 69 3.96 4.18 8.91
CA PHE A 69 4.36 4.10 7.52
C PHE A 69 3.72 5.25 6.74
N HIS A 70 4.57 6.01 6.06
CA HIS A 70 4.16 7.03 5.12
C HIS A 70 5.10 6.95 3.93
N LEU A 71 4.56 6.96 2.72
CA LEU A 71 5.41 7.22 1.56
C LEU A 71 5.89 8.67 1.62
N PRO A 72 7.15 8.95 1.25
CA PRO A 72 7.62 10.33 1.12
C PRO A 72 6.82 11.08 0.05
N GLU A 73 6.88 12.40 0.06
CA GLU A 73 6.38 13.19 -1.07
C GLU A 73 7.02 12.69 -2.36
N ILE A 74 6.19 12.48 -3.38
CA ILE A 74 6.63 11.97 -4.67
C ILE A 74 6.80 13.20 -5.55
N PRO A 75 8.02 13.73 -5.72
CA PRO A 75 8.24 14.83 -6.63
C PRO A 75 7.79 14.41 -8.03
N GLU A 76 7.50 15.40 -8.88
CA GLU A 76 7.28 15.11 -10.30
C GLU A 76 8.40 14.24 -10.84
N LEU A 77 8.02 13.19 -11.57
CA LEU A 77 9.00 12.26 -12.12
C LEU A 77 9.85 13.02 -13.13
N ASN A 78 11.15 13.10 -12.84
CA ASN A 78 12.15 13.50 -13.83
C ASN A 78 11.93 12.69 -15.13
N GLU A 79 12.19 13.29 -16.29
CA GLU A 79 12.04 12.67 -17.61
C GLU A 79 12.63 11.24 -17.70
N ASN A 80 13.73 10.97 -16.98
CA ASN A 80 14.36 9.65 -16.89
C ASN A 80 13.45 8.55 -16.29
N PHE A 81 12.42 8.95 -15.54
CA PHE A 81 11.46 8.06 -14.91
C PHE A 81 10.07 8.13 -15.54
N LYS A 82 9.92 8.80 -16.68
CA LYS A 82 8.63 8.91 -17.39
C LYS A 82 8.01 7.54 -17.73
N GLY A 83 8.85 6.53 -17.97
CA GLY A 83 8.41 5.14 -18.18
C GLY A 83 7.89 4.43 -16.92
N MET A 84 8.20 4.93 -15.74
CA MET A 84 7.84 4.30 -14.46
C MET A 84 6.32 4.32 -14.24
N ASN A 85 5.64 5.43 -14.55
CA ASN A 85 4.17 5.49 -14.48
C ASN A 85 3.53 4.49 -15.46
N ASN A 86 4.05 4.40 -16.69
CA ASN A 86 3.55 3.45 -17.67
C ASN A 86 3.68 2.00 -17.19
N PHE A 87 4.81 1.66 -16.57
CA PHE A 87 5.02 0.34 -15.97
C PHE A 87 4.09 0.11 -14.78
N MET A 88 4.04 1.06 -13.85
CA MET A 88 3.27 1.00 -12.61
C MET A 88 1.76 0.85 -12.87
N PHE A 89 1.23 1.56 -13.86
CA PHE A 89 -0.18 1.46 -14.27
C PHE A 89 -0.40 0.48 -15.44
N SER A 90 0.60 -0.36 -15.75
CA SER A 90 0.46 -1.38 -16.79
C SER A 90 -0.41 -2.55 -16.32
N LYS A 91 -1.09 -3.17 -17.28
CA LYS A 91 -1.81 -4.43 -17.04
C LYS A 91 -0.89 -5.53 -16.50
N ALA A 92 0.34 -5.63 -17.01
CA ALA A 92 1.29 -6.66 -16.60
C ALA A 92 1.66 -6.56 -15.12
N TYR A 93 1.86 -5.34 -14.61
CA TYR A 93 2.17 -5.12 -13.21
C TYR A 93 0.96 -5.41 -12.30
N SER A 94 -0.23 -4.94 -12.68
CA SER A 94 -1.48 -5.26 -11.98
C SER A 94 -1.76 -6.76 -11.94
N ASP A 95 -1.58 -7.47 -13.07
CA ASP A 95 -1.76 -8.92 -13.16
C ASP A 95 -0.75 -9.65 -12.27
N TRP A 96 0.48 -9.15 -12.17
CA TRP A 96 1.49 -9.68 -11.23
C TRP A 96 1.04 -9.55 -9.78
N LEU A 97 0.65 -8.33 -9.34
CA LEU A 97 0.15 -8.10 -7.97
C LEU A 97 -1.02 -9.03 -7.64
N MET A 98 -1.97 -9.15 -8.57
CA MET A 98 -3.16 -9.97 -8.38
C MET A 98 -2.86 -11.46 -8.34
N ARG A 99 -1.95 -11.94 -9.19
CA ARG A 99 -1.53 -13.34 -9.16
C ARG A 99 -0.91 -13.70 -7.81
N GLU A 100 -0.06 -12.83 -7.27
CA GLU A 100 0.54 -13.07 -5.96
C GLU A 100 -0.52 -13.05 -4.84
N LEU A 101 -1.48 -12.11 -4.85
CA LEU A 101 -2.61 -12.11 -3.90
C LEU A 101 -3.53 -13.33 -4.05
N GLY A 102 -3.81 -13.78 -5.28
CA GLY A 102 -4.63 -14.96 -5.53
C GLY A 102 -3.97 -16.24 -5.03
N GLN A 103 -2.64 -16.35 -5.16
CA GLN A 103 -1.90 -17.46 -4.55
C GLN A 103 -2.05 -17.49 -3.02
N TRP A 104 -2.14 -16.32 -2.37
CA TRP A 104 -2.41 -16.21 -0.93
C TRP A 104 -3.79 -16.71 -0.55
N TYR A 105 -4.80 -16.39 -1.35
CA TYR A 105 -6.16 -16.85 -1.10
C TYR A 105 -6.27 -18.38 -1.09
N VAL A 106 -5.50 -19.06 -1.95
CA VAL A 106 -5.57 -20.52 -2.13
C VAL A 106 -4.62 -21.29 -1.20
N LYS A 107 -3.41 -20.77 -0.92
CA LYS A 107 -2.39 -21.50 -0.15
C LYS A 107 -2.63 -21.39 1.35
N SER A 108 -2.74 -22.54 2.01
CA SER A 108 -2.70 -22.64 3.48
C SER A 108 -1.34 -22.15 4.01
N ILE A 109 -1.38 -21.45 5.14
CA ILE A 109 -0.31 -20.66 5.76
C ILE A 109 0.84 -21.57 6.26
N SER A 110 1.65 -22.14 5.37
CA SER A 110 2.75 -23.04 5.78
C SER A 110 4.11 -22.35 5.93
N ASN A 111 4.26 -21.08 5.53
CA ASN A 111 5.52 -20.32 5.71
C ASN A 111 5.29 -18.84 5.98
N LEU A 112 4.74 -18.46 7.14
CA LEU A 112 4.30 -17.08 7.43
C LEU A 112 5.34 -15.96 7.17
N GLY A 113 6.66 -16.22 7.24
CA GLY A 113 7.71 -15.20 7.10
C GLY A 113 7.82 -14.58 5.71
N SER A 114 8.19 -15.38 4.69
CA SER A 114 8.33 -14.93 3.27
C SER A 114 7.05 -14.32 2.67
N VAL A 115 5.94 -14.58 3.36
CA VAL A 115 4.58 -14.28 2.98
C VAL A 115 4.21 -12.87 3.38
N VAL A 116 4.57 -12.52 4.61
CA VAL A 116 4.43 -11.15 5.10
C VAL A 116 5.21 -10.20 4.20
N ASP A 117 6.43 -10.58 3.78
CA ASP A 117 7.25 -9.73 2.92
C ASP A 117 6.59 -9.48 1.57
N ASN A 118 6.02 -10.51 0.94
CA ASN A 118 5.26 -10.34 -0.31
C ASN A 118 4.02 -9.48 -0.12
N LEU A 119 3.27 -9.69 0.96
CA LEU A 119 2.09 -8.87 1.29
C LEU A 119 2.49 -7.41 1.53
N LEU A 120 3.60 -7.17 2.22
CA LEU A 120 4.15 -5.84 2.42
C LEU A 120 4.50 -5.18 1.10
N ILE A 121 5.24 -5.87 0.23
CA ILE A 121 5.62 -5.34 -1.09
C ILE A 121 4.38 -5.00 -1.90
N ILE A 122 3.39 -5.89 -1.94
CA ILE A 122 2.13 -5.67 -2.67
C ILE A 122 1.40 -4.45 -2.09
N SER A 123 1.15 -4.40 -0.77
CA SER A 123 0.42 -3.30 -0.15
C SER A 123 1.14 -1.97 -0.28
N MET A 124 2.47 -1.94 -0.13
CA MET A 124 3.27 -0.73 -0.35
C MET A 124 3.24 -0.28 -1.82
N SER A 125 3.19 -1.23 -2.77
CA SER A 125 3.04 -0.93 -4.19
C SER A 125 1.67 -0.32 -4.48
N LEU A 126 0.59 -0.83 -3.87
CA LEU A 126 -0.74 -0.24 -3.98
C LEU A 126 -0.80 1.18 -3.39
N CYS A 127 -0.17 1.40 -2.22
CA CYS A 127 -0.02 2.74 -1.66
C CYS A 127 0.70 3.69 -2.63
N LEU A 128 1.76 3.21 -3.29
CA LEU A 128 2.53 3.98 -4.24
C LEU A 128 1.69 4.33 -5.48
N MET A 129 1.02 3.34 -6.07
CA MET A 129 0.12 3.53 -7.21
C MET A 129 -0.94 4.58 -6.91
N LEU A 130 -1.63 4.45 -5.77
CA LEU A 130 -2.70 5.36 -5.40
C LEU A 130 -2.16 6.76 -5.11
N LYS A 131 -1.06 6.87 -4.35
CA LYS A 131 -0.45 8.17 -4.05
C LYS A 131 0.05 8.89 -5.29
N VAL A 132 0.71 8.20 -6.21
CA VAL A 132 1.17 8.78 -7.49
C VAL A 132 -0.01 9.27 -8.29
N ALA A 133 -1.06 8.44 -8.41
CA ALA A 133 -2.25 8.79 -9.17
C ALA A 133 -2.93 10.06 -8.62
N LEU A 134 -3.04 10.18 -7.29
CA LEU A 134 -3.62 11.35 -6.61
C LEU A 134 -2.71 12.59 -6.72
N THR A 135 -1.43 12.44 -6.39
CA THR A 135 -0.49 13.59 -6.29
C THR A 135 -0.21 14.21 -7.66
N HIS A 136 -0.08 13.38 -8.70
CA HIS A 136 0.23 13.85 -10.06
C HIS A 136 -1.02 13.97 -10.95
N ASN A 137 -2.21 13.80 -10.36
CA ASN A 137 -3.51 13.90 -11.04
C ASN A 137 -3.58 13.07 -12.34
N VAL A 138 -3.03 11.85 -12.29
CA VAL A 138 -2.99 10.94 -13.45
C VAL A 138 -4.32 10.19 -13.53
N SER A 139 -5.35 10.83 -14.11
CA SER A 139 -6.72 10.32 -14.13
C SER A 139 -6.86 8.85 -14.59
N ASP A 140 -6.19 8.45 -15.68
CA ASP A 140 -6.18 7.04 -16.14
C ASP A 140 -5.50 6.10 -15.14
N GLY A 141 -4.40 6.55 -14.55
CA GLY A 141 -3.68 5.81 -13.49
C GLY A 141 -4.55 5.66 -12.24
N LEU A 142 -5.29 6.69 -11.86
CA LEU A 142 -6.24 6.66 -10.74
C LEU A 142 -7.35 5.67 -11.03
N LYS A 143 -8.02 5.76 -12.19
CA LYS A 143 -9.07 4.81 -12.60
C LYS A 143 -8.58 3.36 -12.56
N LYS A 144 -7.42 3.08 -13.14
CA LYS A 144 -6.82 1.73 -13.12
C LYS A 144 -6.51 1.25 -11.70
N THR A 145 -5.98 2.15 -10.86
CA THR A 145 -5.67 1.83 -9.46
C THR A 145 -6.94 1.58 -8.64
N MET A 146 -8.00 2.36 -8.88
CA MET A 146 -9.29 2.17 -8.22
C MET A 146 -9.93 0.84 -8.59
N VAL A 147 -9.94 0.50 -9.88
CA VAL A 147 -10.44 -0.80 -10.35
C VAL A 147 -9.62 -1.94 -9.75
N LEU A 148 -8.29 -1.78 -9.65
CA LEU A 148 -7.41 -2.78 -9.06
C LEU A 148 -7.70 -3.00 -7.57
N ILE A 149 -7.82 -1.92 -6.79
CA ILE A 149 -7.94 -2.01 -5.32
C ILE A 149 -9.36 -2.32 -4.87
N PHE A 150 -10.35 -1.67 -5.49
CA PHE A 150 -11.75 -1.67 -5.03
C PHE A 150 -12.71 -2.45 -5.92
N GLY A 151 -12.28 -2.84 -7.13
CA GLY A 151 -13.08 -3.72 -7.99
C GLY A 151 -13.34 -5.06 -7.32
N ILE A 152 -14.57 -5.56 -7.45
CA ILE A 152 -14.96 -6.89 -6.98
C ILE A 152 -14.34 -7.94 -7.88
N ARG A 153 -13.69 -8.96 -7.30
CA ARG A 153 -12.98 -9.98 -8.08
C ARG A 153 -13.33 -11.41 -7.67
N GLN A 154 -13.57 -12.24 -8.68
CA GLN A 154 -13.89 -13.65 -8.49
C GLN A 154 -12.69 -14.47 -8.00
N ASP A 155 -11.47 -14.11 -8.42
CA ASP A 155 -10.21 -14.74 -8.01
C ASP A 155 -9.87 -14.52 -6.52
N LEU A 156 -10.56 -13.57 -5.87
CA LEU A 156 -10.53 -13.35 -4.42
C LEU A 156 -11.85 -13.71 -3.72
N GLY A 157 -12.68 -14.56 -4.34
CA GLY A 157 -13.93 -15.01 -3.74
C GLY A 157 -15.04 -13.95 -3.68
N ASN A 158 -15.09 -13.06 -4.68
CA ASN A 158 -15.98 -11.90 -4.76
C ASN A 158 -15.69 -10.83 -3.68
N LEU A 159 -14.42 -10.70 -3.32
CA LEU A 159 -13.91 -9.60 -2.50
C LEU A 159 -13.18 -8.60 -3.40
N ASN A 160 -12.98 -7.39 -2.89
CA ASN A 160 -11.97 -6.48 -3.44
C ASN A 160 -10.66 -6.62 -2.65
N VAL A 161 -9.58 -6.06 -3.20
CA VAL A 161 -8.24 -6.16 -2.62
C VAL A 161 -8.19 -5.51 -1.24
N MET A 162 -8.85 -4.36 -1.05
CA MET A 162 -8.89 -3.68 0.25
C MET A 162 -9.46 -4.58 1.36
N ILE A 163 -10.65 -5.15 1.17
CA ILE A 163 -11.29 -6.04 2.16
C ILE A 163 -10.47 -7.31 2.35
N PHE A 164 -9.88 -7.87 1.29
CA PHE A 164 -9.00 -9.03 1.40
C PHE A 164 -7.76 -8.75 2.26
N LEU A 165 -7.09 -7.61 2.04
CA LEU A 165 -5.94 -7.20 2.83
C LEU A 165 -6.30 -6.95 4.30
N LEU A 166 -7.47 -6.34 4.56
CA LEU A 166 -7.98 -6.16 5.93
C LEU A 166 -8.24 -7.49 6.65
N TYR A 167 -8.78 -8.46 5.93
CA TYR A 167 -8.92 -9.82 6.45
C TYR A 167 -7.54 -10.40 6.81
N LEU A 168 -6.55 -10.29 5.92
CA LEU A 168 -5.19 -10.76 6.18
C LEU A 168 -4.51 -10.04 7.35
N LYS A 169 -4.79 -8.73 7.56
CA LYS A 169 -4.29 -7.95 8.70
C LYS A 169 -4.56 -8.65 10.02
N SER A 170 -5.78 -9.19 10.17
CA SER A 170 -6.20 -9.92 11.38
C SER A 170 -5.51 -11.28 11.57
N LYS A 171 -4.95 -11.86 10.50
CA LYS A 171 -4.33 -13.20 10.50
C LYS A 171 -2.82 -13.16 10.68
N VAL A 172 -2.17 -12.17 10.09
CA VAL A 172 -0.70 -12.11 10.02
C VAL A 172 -0.08 -11.49 11.28
N ASN A 173 -0.84 -10.67 12.03
CA ASN A 173 -0.38 -9.98 13.24
C ASN A 173 1.01 -9.34 13.10
N ASN A 174 1.23 -8.60 12.01
CA ASN A 174 2.47 -7.88 11.76
C ASN A 174 2.21 -6.36 11.85
N ALA A 175 2.95 -5.69 12.74
CA ALA A 175 2.74 -4.26 13.03
C ALA A 175 3.07 -3.36 11.84
N LEU A 176 4.14 -3.69 11.09
CA LEU A 176 4.50 -2.95 9.89
C LEU A 176 3.43 -3.10 8.81
N PHE A 177 2.97 -4.33 8.55
CA PHE A 177 1.88 -4.59 7.60
C PHE A 177 0.60 -3.84 7.99
N SER A 178 0.28 -3.86 9.28
CA SER A 178 -0.85 -3.10 9.82
C SER A 178 -0.73 -1.60 9.53
N SER A 179 0.47 -1.03 9.73
CA SER A 179 0.73 0.38 9.46
C SER A 179 0.67 0.72 7.96
N VAL A 180 1.14 -0.17 7.08
CA VAL A 180 1.02 0.02 5.62
C VAL A 180 -0.44 0.04 5.18
N LEU A 181 -1.27 -0.85 5.74
CA LEU A 181 -2.70 -0.85 5.43
C LEU A 181 -3.42 0.37 6.00
N ASP A 182 -3.06 0.83 7.20
CA ASP A 182 -3.61 2.07 7.75
C ASP A 182 -3.29 3.27 6.84
N TYR A 183 -2.09 3.30 6.25
CA TYR A 183 -1.73 4.30 5.25
C TYR A 183 -2.54 4.17 3.96
N LEU A 184 -2.73 2.93 3.45
CA LEU A 184 -3.55 2.69 2.25
C LEU A 184 -4.99 3.16 2.44
N ILE A 185 -5.58 2.86 3.60
CA ILE A 185 -6.92 3.30 4.00
C ILE A 185 -7.02 4.82 4.00
N MET A 186 -6.04 5.49 4.61
CA MET A 186 -5.99 6.95 4.66
C MET A 186 -5.94 7.55 3.25
N LEU A 187 -5.08 7.02 2.37
CA LEU A 187 -5.02 7.45 0.96
C LEU A 187 -6.33 7.23 0.21
N SER A 188 -7.10 6.22 0.61
CA SER A 188 -8.37 5.87 0.00
C SER A 188 -9.54 6.69 0.53
N GLU A 189 -9.30 7.56 1.52
CA GLU A 189 -10.32 8.36 2.22
C GLU A 189 -11.49 7.54 2.78
N ILE A 190 -11.23 6.27 3.12
CA ILE A 190 -12.23 5.40 3.74
C ILE A 190 -12.29 5.74 5.23
N PRO A 191 -13.49 6.01 5.80
CA PRO A 191 -13.64 6.28 7.23
C PRO A 191 -13.08 5.12 8.07
N PRO A 192 -12.27 5.39 9.10
CA PRO A 192 -11.68 4.35 9.94
C PRO A 192 -12.71 3.41 10.60
N ASP A 193 -13.91 3.93 10.90
CA ASP A 193 -14.97 3.16 11.56
C ASP A 193 -15.54 2.06 10.65
N PHE A 194 -15.58 2.28 9.33
CA PHE A 194 -16.00 1.29 8.34
C PHE A 194 -15.15 0.00 8.43
N ILE A 195 -13.86 0.16 8.72
CA ILE A 195 -12.87 -0.91 8.75
C ILE A 195 -12.89 -1.69 10.06
N ARG A 196 -13.19 -1.03 11.18
CA ARG A 196 -13.21 -1.67 12.52
C ARG A 196 -14.22 -2.80 12.61
N GLU A 197 -15.25 -2.74 11.77
CA GLU A 197 -16.33 -3.70 11.73
C GLU A 197 -16.07 -4.91 10.81
N ALA A 198 -14.86 -5.10 10.27
CA ALA A 198 -14.57 -6.21 9.36
C ALA A 198 -14.83 -7.58 10.03
N SER A 199 -15.96 -8.19 9.67
CA SER A 199 -16.37 -9.52 10.12
C SER A 199 -15.51 -10.61 9.50
N SER A 200 -15.32 -11.71 10.22
CA SER A 200 -14.67 -12.92 9.70
C SER A 200 -15.62 -13.81 8.90
N ASN A 201 -16.92 -13.47 8.85
CA ASN A 201 -17.93 -14.18 8.07
C ASN A 201 -17.79 -13.82 6.58
N PRO A 202 -17.63 -14.81 5.67
CA PRO A 202 -17.48 -14.57 4.24
C PRO A 202 -18.64 -13.79 3.58
N CYS A 203 -19.89 -13.96 4.04
CA CYS A 203 -21.03 -13.24 3.50
C CYS A 203 -20.95 -11.74 3.83
N ASP A 204 -20.63 -11.43 5.08
CA ASP A 204 -20.46 -10.04 5.55
C ASP A 204 -19.29 -9.37 4.82
N MET A 205 -18.21 -10.11 4.57
CA MET A 205 -17.05 -9.58 3.82
C MET A 205 -17.41 -9.22 2.37
N LYS A 206 -18.24 -10.02 1.69
CA LYS A 206 -18.71 -9.70 0.33
C LYS A 206 -19.59 -8.45 0.31
N MET A 207 -20.47 -8.30 1.31
CA MET A 207 -21.28 -7.09 1.47
C MET A 207 -20.38 -5.86 1.69
N LYS A 208 -19.44 -5.96 2.63
CA LYS A 208 -18.45 -4.90 2.88
C LYS A 208 -17.58 -4.57 1.67
N ALA A 209 -17.25 -5.55 0.84
CA ALA A 209 -16.50 -5.29 -0.39
C ALA A 209 -17.28 -4.40 -1.36
N LYS A 210 -18.59 -4.64 -1.50
CA LYS A 210 -19.47 -3.77 -2.31
C LYS A 210 -19.62 -2.39 -1.69
N GLU A 211 -19.91 -2.30 -0.39
CA GLU A 211 -20.03 -1.02 0.31
C GLU A 211 -18.74 -0.19 0.22
N CYS A 212 -17.58 -0.84 0.34
CA CYS A 212 -16.27 -0.22 0.17
C CYS A 212 -16.10 0.33 -1.25
N GLN A 213 -16.46 -0.44 -2.28
CA GLN A 213 -16.43 0.00 -3.66
C GLN A 213 -17.33 1.21 -3.89
N ASP A 214 -18.58 1.15 -3.41
CA ASP A 214 -19.57 2.23 -3.57
C ASP A 214 -19.12 3.52 -2.88
N LEU A 215 -18.59 3.38 -1.66
CA LEU A 215 -18.05 4.49 -0.88
C LEU A 215 -16.92 5.19 -1.64
N VAL A 216 -15.95 4.43 -2.15
CA VAL A 216 -14.81 4.98 -2.89
C VAL A 216 -15.27 5.60 -4.21
N LEU A 217 -16.17 4.94 -4.95
CA LEU A 217 -16.73 5.53 -6.17
C LEU A 217 -17.45 6.85 -5.90
N LYS A 218 -18.13 6.98 -4.76
CA LYS A 218 -18.78 8.22 -4.34
C LYS A 218 -17.76 9.31 -4.00
N THR A 219 -16.70 8.97 -3.26
CA THR A 219 -15.64 9.92 -2.88
C THR A 219 -14.92 10.47 -4.11
N PHE A 220 -14.51 9.60 -5.04
CA PHE A 220 -13.71 9.99 -6.19
C PHE A 220 -14.53 10.33 -7.45
N ARG A 221 -15.85 10.47 -7.31
CA ARG A 221 -16.77 10.78 -8.42
C ARG A 221 -16.47 12.14 -9.08
N ILE A 222 -15.96 13.09 -8.30
CA ILE A 222 -15.61 14.43 -8.79
C ILE A 222 -14.38 14.34 -9.71
N GLU A 223 -13.48 13.39 -9.47
CA GLU A 223 -12.22 13.24 -10.19
C GLU A 223 -12.34 12.30 -11.41
N LEU A 224 -13.38 11.45 -11.45
CA LEU A 224 -13.55 10.39 -12.45
C LEU A 224 -15.00 10.26 -12.96
N PRO A 225 -15.52 11.23 -13.75
CA PRO A 225 -16.89 11.18 -14.26
C PRO A 225 -17.20 9.93 -15.13
N ASP A 226 -16.19 9.39 -15.82
CA ASP A 226 -16.34 8.27 -16.76
C ASP A 226 -16.39 6.87 -16.11
N LEU A 227 -16.19 6.76 -14.80
CA LEU A 227 -16.22 5.46 -14.10
C LEU A 227 -17.65 4.97 -13.82
N CYS A 228 -18.62 5.88 -13.74
CA CYS A 228 -20.02 5.55 -13.45
C CYS A 228 -20.78 4.93 -14.64
N GLN A 229 -20.28 5.07 -15.87
CA GLN A 229 -21.00 4.60 -17.06
C GLN A 229 -20.76 3.10 -17.35
N VAL A 230 -19.58 2.57 -17.02
CA VAL A 230 -19.20 1.18 -17.38
C VAL A 230 -19.98 0.13 -16.58
N HIS A 231 -20.51 0.47 -15.39
CA HIS A 231 -21.24 -0.48 -14.55
C HIS A 231 -22.73 -0.65 -14.91
N LEU A 232 -23.30 0.21 -15.78
CA LEU A 232 -24.72 0.14 -16.16
C LEU A 232 -24.97 -0.70 -17.43
N ASP A 233 -23.95 -0.92 -18.26
CA ASP A 233 -24.14 -1.57 -19.56
C ASP A 233 -23.97 -3.10 -19.55
N ASP A 234 -23.40 -3.69 -18.48
CA ASP A 234 -23.11 -5.13 -18.45
C ASP A 234 -24.28 -6.00 -17.90
N ASP A 235 -25.31 -5.38 -17.30
CA ASP A 235 -26.47 -6.07 -16.72
C ASP A 235 -27.70 -6.14 -17.64
N THR A 236 -27.69 -5.49 -18.82
CA THR A 236 -28.86 -5.47 -19.73
C THR A 236 -28.75 -6.39 -20.96
N SER A 237 -27.64 -7.11 -21.17
CA SER A 237 -27.42 -7.87 -22.41
C SER A 237 -27.77 -9.37 -22.37
N LYS A 238 -28.37 -9.90 -21.29
CA LYS A 238 -28.65 -11.35 -21.14
C LYS A 238 -30.12 -11.79 -21.14
N THR A 239 -31.06 -10.94 -21.53
CA THR A 239 -32.50 -11.28 -21.42
C THR A 239 -33.26 -11.37 -22.75
N ASP A 240 -32.60 -11.46 -23.91
CA ASP A 240 -33.32 -11.45 -25.21
C ASP A 240 -32.94 -12.53 -26.23
N SER A 241 -32.39 -13.67 -25.80
CA SER A 241 -32.18 -14.80 -26.71
C SER A 241 -32.68 -16.13 -26.13
N LEU A 242 -33.99 -16.23 -25.88
CA LEU A 242 -34.66 -17.52 -25.65
C LEU A 242 -36.17 -17.46 -25.92
N VAL A 243 -36.58 -16.89 -27.07
CA VAL A 243 -37.90 -17.17 -27.68
C VAL A 243 -37.75 -17.11 -29.19
N LYS A 244 -38.19 -18.18 -29.90
CA LYS A 244 -38.17 -18.44 -31.36
C LYS A 244 -36.83 -19.06 -31.82
N GLN A 245 -36.74 -20.26 -32.39
CA GLN A 245 -37.69 -21.18 -33.05
C GLN A 245 -37.33 -22.64 -32.71
#